data_AF-A0A8T4SFB7-F1
#
_entry.id   AF-A0A8T4SFB7-F1
#
_cell.length_a   1.000
_cell.length_b   1.000
_cell.length_c   1.000
_cell.angle_alpha   90.00
_cell.angle_beta   90.00
_cell.angle_gamma   90.00
#
_symmetry.space_group_name_H-M   'P 1'
#
loop_
_entity.id
_entity.type
_entity.pdbx_description
1 polymer ?
#
loop_
_entity_poly.entity_id
_entity_poly.type
_entity_poly.pdbx_seq_one_letter_code
_entity_poly.pdbx_strand_id
1 'polypeptide(L)'
;MNNAILDKPLNIFGDGSQVRAFCHVSDAAAATVTALMHENAKNNTFNIGNSKEPITMKELARKAVKAAGTSSSLEFVPLEESDRSAQREIFNRVPSTEKAKQLLGFEANISVDEGIRRMLAHKREHLGNLKREVEETENIQKAMKNGK
;
A
#
# COMPACT_ATOMS: atom_id res chain seq x y z
N MET A 1 3.95 -7.10 0.77
CA MET A 1 3.63 -8.13 -0.26
C MET A 1 4.75 -9.16 -0.41
N ASN A 2 6.02 -8.75 -0.60
CA ASN A 2 7.15 -9.68 -0.76
C ASN A 2 7.21 -10.74 0.35
N ASN A 3 7.14 -10.33 1.63
CA ASN A 3 7.14 -11.27 2.76
C ASN A 3 5.96 -12.24 2.70
N ALA A 4 4.77 -11.79 2.31
CA ALA A 4 3.60 -12.66 2.18
C ALA A 4 3.80 -13.74 1.11
N ILE A 5 4.43 -13.40 -0.03
CA ILE A 5 4.72 -14.37 -1.11
C ILE A 5 5.81 -15.37 -0.71
N LEU A 6 6.78 -14.91 0.09
CA LEU A 6 7.92 -15.71 0.53
C LEU A 6 7.67 -16.46 1.85
N ASP A 7 6.44 -16.46 2.35
CA ASP A 7 6.04 -17.05 3.64
C ASP A 7 6.90 -16.55 4.82
N LYS A 8 7.29 -15.27 4.77
CA LYS A 8 8.03 -14.57 5.85
C LYS A 8 7.05 -13.76 6.72
N PRO A 9 7.39 -13.44 7.97
CA PRO A 9 6.57 -12.58 8.83
C PRO A 9 6.27 -11.21 8.21
N LEU A 10 5.08 -10.67 8.48
CA LEU A 10 4.69 -9.31 8.11
C LEU A 10 4.71 -8.42 9.35
N ASN A 11 5.59 -7.42 9.33
CA ASN A 11 5.64 -6.44 10.40
C ASN A 11 4.48 -5.44 10.27
N ILE A 12 3.79 -5.21 11.38
CA ILE A 12 2.75 -4.21 11.55
C ILE A 12 3.22 -3.28 12.66
N PHE A 13 3.43 -2.00 12.34
CA PHE A 13 3.81 -1.00 13.33
C PHE A 13 2.59 -0.59 14.17
N GLY A 14 2.74 -0.59 15.49
CA GLY A 14 1.64 -0.42 16.44
C GLY A 14 0.73 -1.65 16.51
N ASP A 15 -0.55 -1.44 16.82
CA ASP A 15 -1.57 -2.51 16.96
C ASP A 15 -2.32 -2.85 15.65
N GLY A 16 -1.91 -2.18 14.55
CA GLY A 16 -2.49 -2.28 13.23
C GLY A 16 -3.89 -1.67 13.08
N SER A 17 -4.35 -0.87 14.05
CA SER A 17 -5.65 -0.18 13.99
C SER A 17 -5.66 1.04 13.06
N GLN A 18 -4.49 1.47 12.55
CA GLN A 18 -4.44 2.62 11.64
C GLN A 18 -5.22 2.32 10.37
N VAL A 19 -6.03 3.30 9.94
CA VAL A 19 -6.89 3.22 8.78
C VAL A 19 -6.26 3.95 7.60
N ARG A 20 -6.32 3.31 6.43
CA ARG A 20 -5.83 3.83 5.15
C ARG A 20 -6.87 3.57 4.06
N ALA A 21 -6.90 4.46 3.06
CA ALA A 21 -7.60 4.23 1.80
C ALA A 21 -6.57 3.95 0.70
N PHE A 22 -6.41 2.68 0.32
CA PHE A 22 -5.44 2.28 -0.71
C PHE A 22 -6.02 2.49 -2.11
N CYS A 23 -5.35 3.31 -2.91
CA CYS A 23 -5.67 3.49 -4.32
C CYS A 23 -4.78 2.61 -5.18
N HIS A 24 -5.37 1.83 -6.09
CA HIS A 24 -4.58 1.07 -7.04
C HIS A 24 -3.88 2.00 -8.05
N VAL A 25 -2.66 1.65 -8.46
CA VAL A 25 -1.84 2.50 -9.36
C VAL A 25 -2.53 2.78 -10.69
N SER A 26 -3.32 1.85 -11.23
CA SER A 26 -4.11 2.08 -12.45
C SER A 26 -5.17 3.15 -12.27
N ASP A 27 -5.85 3.20 -11.11
CA ASP A 27 -6.81 4.26 -10.82
C ASP A 27 -6.09 5.60 -10.64
N ALA A 28 -4.95 5.61 -9.95
CA ALA A 28 -4.14 6.81 -9.81
C ALA A 28 -3.67 7.36 -11.17
N ALA A 29 -3.17 6.49 -12.06
CA ALA A 29 -2.75 6.87 -13.40
C ALA A 29 -3.92 7.39 -14.25
N ALA A 30 -5.08 6.71 -14.20
CA ALA A 30 -6.29 7.17 -14.87
C ALA A 30 -6.71 8.55 -14.36
N ALA A 31 -6.69 8.79 -13.05
CA ALA A 31 -7.00 10.08 -12.46
C ALA A 31 -6.05 11.18 -12.95
N THR A 32 -4.75 10.89 -13.04
CA THR A 32 -3.75 11.84 -13.57
C THR A 32 -4.05 12.21 -15.02
N VAL A 33 -4.35 11.22 -15.87
CA VAL A 33 -4.70 11.48 -17.27
C VAL A 33 -6.01 12.26 -17.37
N THR A 34 -7.02 11.91 -16.59
CA THR A 34 -8.29 12.67 -16.54
C THR A 34 -8.04 14.11 -16.12
N ALA A 35 -7.29 14.35 -15.05
CA ALA A 35 -6.99 15.69 -14.57
C ALA A 35 -6.16 16.51 -15.59
N LEU A 36 -5.29 15.85 -16.36
CA LEU A 36 -4.51 16.51 -17.40
C LEU A 36 -5.38 16.98 -18.58
N MET A 37 -6.38 16.19 -18.95
CA MET A 37 -7.20 16.41 -20.15
C MET A 37 -8.50 17.17 -19.90
N HIS A 38 -8.97 17.24 -18.66
CA HIS A 38 -10.29 17.79 -18.33
C HIS A 38 -10.24 19.31 -18.13
N GLU A 39 -11.09 20.07 -18.81
CA GLU A 39 -11.07 21.54 -18.77
C GLU A 39 -11.27 22.12 -17.35
N ASN A 40 -12.20 21.53 -16.59
CA ASN A 40 -12.45 21.89 -15.18
C ASN A 40 -11.28 21.60 -14.22
N ALA A 41 -10.22 20.91 -14.66
CA ALA A 41 -9.06 20.63 -13.82
C ALA A 41 -8.12 21.83 -13.69
N LYS A 42 -8.19 22.81 -14.60
CA LYS A 42 -7.30 23.96 -14.61
C LYS A 42 -7.32 24.70 -13.27
N ASN A 43 -6.14 25.03 -12.75
CA ASN A 43 -5.94 25.72 -11.45
C ASN A 43 -6.59 25.03 -10.24
N ASN A 44 -6.86 23.72 -10.34
CA ASN A 44 -7.42 22.95 -9.24
C ASN A 44 -6.44 21.88 -8.75
N THR A 45 -6.48 21.64 -7.44
CA THR A 45 -5.89 20.46 -6.80
C THR A 45 -6.98 19.45 -6.47
N PHE A 46 -6.65 18.16 -6.59
CA PHE A 46 -7.58 17.05 -6.38
C PHE A 46 -6.92 15.99 -5.50
N ASN A 47 -7.64 15.50 -4.50
CA ASN A 47 -7.24 14.29 -3.81
C ASN A 47 -7.70 13.09 -4.65
N ILE A 48 -6.78 12.18 -4.91
CA ILE A 48 -7.07 10.91 -5.59
C ILE A 48 -6.89 9.78 -4.58
N GLY A 49 -7.89 8.91 -4.48
CA GLY A 49 -7.90 7.81 -3.53
C GLY A 49 -9.11 6.90 -3.70
N ASN A 50 -9.10 5.75 -3.03
CA ASN A 50 -10.28 4.89 -2.90
C ASN A 50 -10.92 5.08 -1.53
N SER A 51 -11.60 6.21 -1.34
CA SER A 51 -12.24 6.57 -0.06
C SER A 51 -13.49 5.74 0.25
N LYS A 52 -13.95 4.92 -0.71
CA LYS A 52 -15.07 3.98 -0.56
C LYS A 52 -14.67 2.72 0.23
N GLU A 53 -13.37 2.42 0.29
CA GLU A 53 -12.86 1.22 0.96
C GLU A 53 -11.70 1.53 1.94
N PRO A 54 -11.95 2.28 3.02
CA PRO A 54 -10.99 2.38 4.12
C PRO A 54 -10.76 0.99 4.74
N ILE A 55 -9.51 0.70 5.10
CA ILE A 55 -9.12 -0.57 5.69
C ILE A 55 -8.05 -0.37 6.75
N THR A 56 -8.08 -1.21 7.80
CA THR A 56 -7.01 -1.20 8.81
C THR A 56 -5.74 -1.88 8.28
N MET A 57 -4.58 -1.50 8.81
CA MET A 57 -3.32 -2.17 8.45
C MET A 57 -3.34 -3.67 8.76
N LYS A 58 -3.99 -4.06 9.86
CA LYS A 58 -4.18 -5.46 10.26
C LYS A 58 -5.04 -6.24 9.28
N GLU A 59 -6.17 -5.69 8.82
CA GLU A 59 -7.02 -6.34 7.82
C GLU A 59 -6.33 -6.44 6.46
N LEU A 60 -5.62 -5.38 6.03
CA LEU A 60 -4.83 -5.40 4.80
C LEU A 60 -3.79 -6.53 4.83
N ALA A 61 -3.07 -6.67 5.94
CA ALA A 61 -2.07 -7.72 6.11
C ALA A 61 -2.72 -9.12 6.02
N ARG A 62 -3.87 -9.33 6.69
CA ARG A 62 -4.63 -10.59 6.60
C ARG A 62 -5.09 -10.90 5.18
N LYS A 63 -5.60 -9.90 4.44
CA LYS A 63 -5.99 -10.06 3.03
C LYS A 63 -4.78 -10.43 2.16
N ALA A 64 -3.63 -9.80 2.38
CA ALA A 64 -2.40 -10.12 1.66
C ALA A 64 -1.93 -11.56 1.90
N VAL A 65 -1.89 -12.02 3.16
CA VAL A 65 -1.52 -13.41 3.51
C VAL A 65 -2.50 -14.41 2.88
N LYS A 66 -3.81 -14.17 3.04
CA LYS A 66 -4.85 -15.02 2.46
C LYS A 66 -4.72 -15.12 0.93
N ALA A 67 -4.52 -14.00 0.26
CA ALA A 67 -4.39 -13.97 -1.20
C ALA A 67 -3.07 -14.58 -1.70
N ALA A 68 -1.99 -14.46 -0.93
CA ALA A 68 -0.71 -15.09 -1.23
C ALA A 68 -0.77 -16.62 -1.09
N GLY A 69 -1.70 -17.14 -0.28
CA GLY A 69 -1.86 -18.58 -0.02
C GLY A 69 -0.79 -19.11 0.95
N THR A 70 -0.34 -18.26 1.88
CA THR A 70 0.76 -18.56 2.81
C THR A 70 0.28 -18.54 4.27
N SER A 71 1.17 -18.89 5.18
CA SER A 71 0.94 -18.95 6.63
C SER A 71 1.73 -17.89 7.41
N SER A 72 2.29 -16.89 6.71
CA SER A 72 3.01 -15.76 7.30
C SER A 72 2.36 -15.23 8.57
N SER A 73 3.14 -15.18 9.65
CA SER A 73 2.73 -14.53 10.91
C SER A 73 2.60 -13.02 10.73
N LEU A 74 1.77 -12.41 11.58
CA LEU A 74 1.73 -10.96 11.74
C LEU A 74 2.50 -10.59 13.00
N GLU A 75 3.56 -9.83 12.85
CA GLU A 75 4.42 -9.38 13.96
C GLU A 75 4.14 -7.91 14.25
N PHE A 76 3.68 -7.63 15.47
CA PHE A 76 3.39 -6.27 15.91
C PHE A 76 4.65 -5.68 16.53
N VAL A 77 5.14 -4.61 15.94
CA VAL A 77 6.36 -3.91 16.38
C VAL A 77 5.99 -2.52 16.91
N PRO A 78 6.72 -1.96 17.89
CA PRO A 78 6.48 -0.62 18.40
C PRO A 78 6.41 0.42 17.27
N LEU A 79 5.49 1.38 17.38
CA LEU A 79 5.30 2.39 16.33
C LEU A 79 6.53 3.29 16.19
N GLU A 80 7.28 3.46 17.27
CA GLU A 80 8.53 4.21 17.38
C GLU A 80 9.66 3.60 16.53
N GLU A 81 9.57 2.33 16.17
CA GLU A 81 10.51 1.66 15.25
C GLU A 81 10.19 1.93 13.77
N SER A 82 9.04 2.55 13.48
CA SER A 82 8.74 3.00 12.12
C SER A 82 9.51 4.28 11.78
N ASP A 83 9.56 4.64 10.49
CA ASP A 83 10.07 5.93 10.04
C ASP A 83 9.20 7.12 10.51
N ARG A 84 8.04 6.83 11.12
CA ARG A 84 7.12 7.79 11.73
C ARG A 84 7.14 7.65 13.24
N SER A 85 7.41 8.75 13.93
CA SER A 85 7.18 8.78 15.37
C SER A 85 5.67 8.76 15.66
N ALA A 86 5.27 8.25 16.82
CA ALA A 86 3.88 8.22 17.25
C ALA A 86 3.21 9.62 17.19
N GLN A 87 3.98 10.69 17.43
CA GLN A 87 3.50 12.08 17.36
C GLN A 87 3.20 12.56 15.94
N ARG A 88 3.78 11.93 14.91
CA ARG A 88 3.58 12.30 13.49
C ARG A 88 2.60 11.37 12.78
N GLU A 89 2.15 10.30 13.45
CA GLU A 89 1.26 9.34 12.83
C GLU A 89 -0.15 9.92 12.67
N ILE A 90 -0.72 9.71 11.50
CA ILE A 90 -2.12 10.02 11.21
C ILE A 90 -2.87 8.69 11.25
N PHE A 91 -3.58 8.45 12.35
CA PHE A 91 -4.30 7.19 12.56
C PHE A 91 -5.38 6.93 11.51
N ASN A 92 -6.10 7.98 11.08
CA ASN A 92 -7.07 7.88 10.00
C ASN A 92 -6.63 8.70 8.79
N ARG A 93 -6.15 8.03 7.74
CA ARG A 93 -5.71 8.67 6.49
C ARG A 93 -6.60 8.23 5.34
N VAL A 94 -7.73 8.90 5.22
CA VAL A 94 -8.73 8.72 4.15
C VAL A 94 -8.98 10.08 3.49
N PRO A 95 -8.64 10.28 2.21
CA PRO A 95 -8.86 11.55 1.54
C PRO A 95 -10.35 11.78 1.26
N SER A 96 -10.80 13.04 1.22
CA SER A 96 -12.07 13.35 0.55
C SER A 96 -11.83 13.47 -0.96
N THR A 97 -12.49 12.64 -1.75
CA THR A 97 -12.38 12.59 -3.22
C THR A 97 -13.55 13.28 -3.94
N GLU A 98 -14.42 13.95 -3.18
CA GLU A 98 -15.67 14.54 -3.69
C GLU A 98 -15.40 15.56 -4.81
N LYS A 99 -14.36 16.38 -4.67
CA LYS A 99 -13.99 17.37 -5.70
C LYS A 99 -13.61 16.71 -7.03
N ALA A 100 -12.90 15.58 -7.00
CA ALA A 100 -12.54 14.85 -8.22
C ALA A 100 -13.78 14.23 -8.87
N LYS A 101 -14.69 13.68 -8.06
CA LYS A 101 -15.97 13.16 -8.53
C LYS A 101 -16.82 14.23 -9.20
N GLN A 102 -16.98 15.39 -8.55
CA GLN A 102 -17.83 16.48 -9.03
C GLN A 102 -17.27 17.18 -10.27
N LEU A 103 -15.98 17.52 -10.27
CA LEU A 103 -15.41 18.35 -11.34
C LEU A 103 -14.80 17.55 -12.49
N LEU A 104 -14.34 16.33 -12.22
CA LEU A 104 -13.67 15.48 -13.21
C LEU A 104 -14.49 14.24 -13.60
N GLY A 105 -15.61 13.98 -12.91
CA GLY A 105 -16.35 12.72 -13.05
C GLY A 105 -15.53 11.48 -12.64
N PHE A 106 -14.43 11.67 -11.90
CA PHE A 106 -13.49 10.59 -11.60
C PHE A 106 -13.76 9.98 -10.22
N GLU A 107 -13.80 8.64 -10.18
CA GLU A 107 -13.83 7.87 -8.95
C GLU A 107 -12.99 6.60 -9.11
N ALA A 108 -12.18 6.26 -8.10
CA ALA A 108 -11.44 5.00 -8.08
C ALA A 108 -12.41 3.81 -7.98
N ASN A 109 -12.13 2.73 -8.72
CA ASN A 109 -13.04 1.60 -8.87
C ASN A 109 -12.39 0.24 -8.64
N ILE A 110 -11.07 0.18 -8.47
CA ILE A 110 -10.37 -1.06 -8.14
C ILE A 110 -10.40 -1.24 -6.62
N SER A 111 -11.05 -2.32 -6.17
CA SER A 111 -11.09 -2.68 -4.75
C SER A 111 -9.72 -3.09 -4.23
N VAL A 112 -9.56 -3.09 -2.90
CA VAL A 112 -8.35 -3.55 -2.22
C VAL A 112 -8.04 -5.00 -2.58
N ASP A 113 -9.06 -5.87 -2.60
CA ASP A 113 -8.89 -7.28 -2.94
C ASP A 113 -8.42 -7.48 -4.39
N GLU A 114 -9.02 -6.75 -5.34
CA GLU A 114 -8.60 -6.80 -6.74
C GLU A 114 -7.20 -6.23 -6.93
N GLY A 115 -6.87 -5.13 -6.26
CA GLY A 115 -5.53 -4.55 -6.26
C GLY A 115 -4.47 -5.50 -5.72
N ILE A 116 -4.75 -6.19 -4.61
CA ILE A 116 -3.88 -7.24 -4.06
C ILE A 116 -3.68 -8.37 -5.07
N ARG A 117 -4.76 -8.85 -5.70
CA ARG A 117 -4.70 -9.92 -6.69
C ARG A 117 -3.83 -9.55 -7.90
N ARG A 118 -4.00 -8.34 -8.44
CA ARG A 118 -3.19 -7.83 -9.57
C ARG A 118 -1.72 -7.69 -9.17
N MET A 119 -1.44 -7.16 -7.99
CA MET A 119 -0.08 -7.02 -7.47
C MET A 119 0.60 -8.38 -7.29
N LEU A 120 -0.13 -9.38 -6.79
CA LEU A 120 0.35 -10.76 -6.64
C LEU A 120 0.67 -11.42 -7.98
N ALA A 121 -0.22 -11.27 -8.97
CA ALA A 121 0.01 -11.81 -10.31
C ALA A 121 1.30 -11.23 -10.92
N HIS A 122 1.45 -9.91 -10.86
CA HIS A 122 2.65 -9.22 -11.33
C HIS A 122 3.92 -9.68 -10.59
N LYS A 123 3.87 -9.81 -9.26
CA LYS A 123 5.03 -10.27 -8.46
C LYS A 123 5.39 -11.74 -8.73
N ARG A 124 4.40 -12.62 -8.97
CA ARG A 124 4.64 -14.04 -9.29
C ARG A 124 5.29 -14.22 -10.66
N GLU A 125 4.89 -13.43 -11.65
CA GLU A 125 5.54 -13.39 -12.97
C GLU A 125 7.03 -12.99 -12.85
N HIS A 126 7.34 -12.08 -11.92
CA HIS A 126 8.69 -11.53 -11.72
C HIS A 126 9.43 -12.12 -10.50
N LEU A 127 9.04 -13.32 -10.06
CA LEU A 127 9.52 -13.91 -8.79
C LEU A 127 11.05 -14.10 -8.75
N GLY A 128 11.68 -14.41 -9.88
CA GLY A 128 13.13 -14.56 -9.98
C GLY A 128 13.90 -13.27 -9.71
N ASN A 129 13.37 -12.13 -10.16
CA ASN A 129 13.93 -10.81 -9.84
C ASN A 129 13.69 -10.48 -8.36
N LEU A 130 12.49 -10.79 -7.87
CA LEU A 130 12.11 -10.52 -6.48
C LEU A 130 13.03 -11.25 -5.48
N LYS A 131 13.33 -12.53 -5.72
CA LYS A 131 14.22 -13.29 -4.83
C LYS A 131 15.61 -12.66 -4.72
N ARG A 132 16.17 -12.21 -5.85
CA ARG A 132 17.46 -11.51 -5.89
C ARG A 132 17.42 -10.18 -5.13
N GLU A 133 16.41 -9.35 -5.36
CA GLU A 133 16.25 -8.07 -4.64
C GLU A 133 16.16 -8.27 -3.11
N VAL A 134 15.45 -9.32 -2.66
CA VAL A 134 15.30 -9.63 -1.23
C VAL A 134 16.62 -10.09 -0.63
N GLU A 135 17.34 -10.98 -1.30
CA GLU A 135 18.66 -11.47 -0.85
C GLU A 135 19.69 -10.34 -0.76
N GLU A 136 19.72 -9.45 -1.76
CA GLU A 136 20.56 -8.25 -1.75
C GLU A 136 20.23 -7.34 -0.54
N THR A 137 18.94 -7.10 -0.29
CA THR A 137 18.49 -6.26 0.83
C THR A 137 18.88 -6.86 2.19
N GLU A 138 18.72 -8.17 2.37
CA GLU A 138 19.11 -8.88 3.59
C GLU A 138 20.62 -8.85 3.81
N ASN A 139 21.41 -9.02 2.75
CA ASN A 139 22.86 -8.91 2.80
C ASN A 139 23.33 -7.50 3.22
N ILE A 140 22.71 -6.44 2.68
CA ILE A 140 23.00 -5.05 3.06
C ILE A 140 22.67 -4.81 4.53
N GLN A 141 21.50 -5.25 5.00
CA GLN A 141 21.11 -5.08 6.40
C GLN A 141 22.04 -5.82 7.37
N LYS A 142 22.49 -7.03 7.01
CA LYS A 142 23.45 -7.81 7.79
C LYS A 142 24.81 -7.12 7.86
N ALA A 143 25.28 -6.56 6.74
CA ALA A 143 26.52 -5.79 6.70
C ALA A 143 26.44 -4.52 7.58
N MET A 144 25.33 -3.80 7.56
CA MET A 144 25.11 -2.61 8.40
C MET A 144 25.04 -2.91 9.90
N LYS A 145 24.54 -4.08 10.29
CA LYS A 145 24.49 -4.51 11.70
C LYS A 145 25.85 -4.97 12.24
N ASN A 146 26.72 -5.52 11.39
CA ASN A 146 28.03 -6.05 11.78
C ASN A 146 29.17 -5.01 11.72
N GLY A 147 28.92 -3.83 11.15
CA GLY A 147 29.90 -2.74 11.02
C GLY A 147 29.86 -1.69 12.14
N LYS A 148 29.30 -2.03 13.31
CA LYS A 148 29.31 -1.20 14.53
C LYS A 148 30.20 -1.82 15.59
#